data_AF-A0AAV9GT94-F1
#
_entry.id   AF-A0AAV9GT94-F1
#
_cell.length_a   1.000
_cell.length_b   1.000
_cell.length_c   1.000
_cell.angle_alpha   90.00
_cell.angle_beta   90.00
_cell.angle_gamma   90.00
#
_symmetry.space_group_name_H-M   'P 1'
#
loop_
_entity.id
_entity.type
_entity.pdbx_description
1 polymer ?
#
loop_
_entity_poly.entity_id
_entity_poly.type
_entity_poly.pdbx_seq_one_letter_code
_entity_poly.pdbx_strand_id
1 'polypeptide(L)'
;PVMDRAWIFQERILSPRAVYFSERELIWDCQTSLRCQCRDPHQHPLSKYTTAAAEEARALCRAGFRRTADSSHSSKVWWTCITEYTKLKMSDPDDRLRAIQGIASHMQAEWKKGKYLAGLWEDTLAQDLCWFSSCWESLRPRPKNRRAPTWSWASTDSPVMW
;
A
#
# COMPACT_ATOMS: atom_id res chain seq x y z
N PRO A 1 10.89 12.29 -6.46
CA PRO A 1 10.06 12.77 -5.32
C PRO A 1 10.03 11.71 -4.20
N VAL A 2 9.90 12.10 -2.93
CA VAL A 2 9.88 11.12 -1.81
C VAL A 2 8.70 10.15 -1.94
N MET A 3 7.57 10.64 -2.46
CA MET A 3 6.31 9.90 -2.60
C MET A 3 6.37 8.74 -3.61
N ASP A 4 7.39 8.70 -4.47
CA ASP A 4 7.58 7.61 -5.43
C ASP A 4 8.28 6.40 -4.79
N ARG A 5 8.79 6.51 -3.57
CA ARG A 5 9.62 5.46 -2.93
C ARG A 5 8.73 4.46 -2.19
N ALA A 6 8.92 3.17 -2.44
CA ALA A 6 8.13 2.10 -1.83
C ALA A 6 8.17 2.12 -0.30
N TRP A 7 9.33 2.39 0.31
CA TRP A 7 9.48 2.52 1.77
C TRP A 7 8.61 3.63 2.39
N ILE A 8 8.34 4.70 1.64
CA ILE A 8 7.50 5.80 2.10
C ILE A 8 6.03 5.38 2.19
N PHE A 9 5.62 4.31 1.49
CA PHE A 9 4.23 3.84 1.53
C PHE A 9 3.79 3.48 2.94
N GLN A 10 4.58 2.67 3.65
CA GLN A 10 4.26 2.32 5.04
C GLN A 10 4.38 3.51 5.98
N GLU A 11 5.41 4.36 5.80
CA GLU A 11 5.60 5.55 6.64
C GLU A 11 4.40 6.48 6.50
N ARG A 12 3.92 6.68 5.27
CA ARG A 12 2.70 7.43 5.01
C ARG A 12 1.57 6.80 5.79
N ILE A 13 1.25 5.55 5.48
CA ILE A 13 0.05 4.88 5.95
C ILE A 13 -0.03 4.77 7.47
N LEU A 14 1.08 4.42 8.13
CA LEU A 14 1.11 4.13 9.56
C LEU A 14 1.35 5.37 10.43
N SER A 15 1.84 6.48 9.86
CA SER A 15 2.11 7.68 10.63
C SER A 15 0.81 8.33 11.13
N PRO A 16 0.65 8.55 12.45
CA PRO A 16 -0.51 9.26 12.99
C PRO A 16 -0.59 10.71 12.52
N ARG A 17 0.57 11.32 12.25
CA ARG A 17 0.76 12.71 11.83
C ARG A 17 1.99 12.80 10.93
N ALA A 18 1.89 13.53 9.83
CA ALA A 18 2.98 13.78 8.91
C ALA A 18 2.93 15.23 8.41
N VAL A 19 4.11 15.80 8.16
CA VAL A 19 4.27 17.09 7.49
C VAL A 19 5.05 16.87 6.21
N TYR A 20 4.47 17.23 5.08
CA TYR A 20 5.13 17.17 3.78
C TYR A 20 5.58 18.56 3.37
N PHE A 21 6.84 18.64 2.96
CA PHE A 21 7.43 19.82 2.35
C PHE A 21 7.31 19.65 0.84
N SER A 22 6.37 20.36 0.21
CA SER A 22 6.26 20.42 -1.25
C SER A 22 7.07 21.61 -1.78
N GLU A 23 7.22 21.70 -3.10
CA GLU A 23 7.91 22.84 -3.74
C GLU A 23 7.25 24.20 -3.44
N ARG A 24 5.96 24.22 -3.13
CA ARG A 24 5.17 25.46 -3.03
C ARG A 24 4.58 25.70 -1.64
N GLU A 25 4.41 24.65 -0.83
CA GLU A 25 3.75 24.77 0.46
C GLU A 25 4.02 23.59 1.40
N LEU A 26 3.68 23.79 2.68
CA LEU A 26 3.60 22.73 3.68
C LEU A 26 2.23 22.08 3.68
N ILE A 27 2.22 20.77 3.90
CA ILE A 27 1.00 19.97 3.98
C ILE A 27 1.02 19.19 5.28
N TRP A 28 0.03 19.43 6.13
CA TRP A 28 -0.23 18.69 7.35
C TRP A 28 -1.22 17.57 7.07
N ASP A 29 -0.89 16.36 7.48
CA ASP A 29 -1.71 15.16 7.30
C ASP A 29 -1.80 14.43 8.63
N CYS A 30 -3.01 14.19 9.10
CA CYS A 30 -3.27 13.41 10.30
C CYS A 30 -4.44 12.45 10.10
N GLN A 31 -4.80 11.72 11.15
CA GLN A 31 -5.89 10.75 11.12
C GLN A 31 -7.28 11.33 10.88
N THR A 32 -7.45 12.65 10.91
CA THR A 32 -8.76 13.29 10.77
C THR A 32 -8.80 14.37 9.70
N SER A 33 -7.64 14.83 9.21
CA SER A 33 -7.60 15.93 8.26
C SER A 33 -6.34 15.95 7.44
N LEU A 34 -6.48 16.44 6.21
CA LEU A 34 -5.39 16.88 5.35
C LEU A 34 -5.54 18.39 5.16
N ARG A 35 -4.50 19.17 5.49
CA ARG A 35 -4.50 20.64 5.44
C ARG A 35 -3.26 21.13 4.72
N CYS A 36 -3.45 21.93 3.67
CA CYS A 36 -2.40 22.65 2.95
C CYS A 36 -2.40 24.13 3.37
N GLN A 37 -1.32 24.86 3.10
CA GLN A 37 -1.31 26.33 3.26
C GLN A 37 -2.29 27.00 2.28
N CYS A 38 -2.56 26.37 1.15
CA CYS A 38 -3.51 26.77 0.13
C CYS A 38 -4.96 26.87 0.62
N ARG A 39 -5.30 26.17 1.72
CA ARG A 39 -6.65 26.00 2.28
C ARG A 39 -7.70 25.45 1.30
N ASP A 40 -7.29 24.99 0.13
CA ASP A 40 -8.16 24.38 -0.87
C ASP A 40 -8.26 22.85 -0.63
N PRO A 41 -9.45 22.33 -0.28
CA PRO A 41 -9.65 20.89 -0.10
C PRO A 41 -9.62 20.10 -1.43
N HIS A 42 -9.72 20.76 -2.58
CA HIS A 42 -9.78 20.13 -3.90
C HIS A 42 -8.47 20.21 -4.70
N GLN A 43 -7.54 21.10 -4.31
CA GLN A 43 -6.27 21.32 -5.03
C GLN A 43 -5.03 21.21 -4.14
N HIS A 44 -4.97 20.23 -3.24
CA HIS A 44 -3.74 19.99 -2.47
C HIS A 44 -2.65 19.31 -3.32
N PRO A 45 -1.36 19.68 -3.21
CA PRO A 45 -0.28 19.11 -4.03
C PRO A 45 -0.11 17.60 -3.90
N LEU A 46 -0.59 17.00 -2.79
CA LEU A 46 -0.60 15.54 -2.62
C LEU A 46 -1.58 14.82 -3.54
N SER A 47 -2.59 15.48 -4.12
CA SER A 47 -3.58 14.83 -5.01
C SER A 47 -2.92 14.20 -6.24
N LYS A 48 -1.77 14.76 -6.65
CA LYS A 48 -0.92 14.21 -7.73
C LYS A 48 -0.26 12.88 -7.37
N TYR A 49 -0.15 12.57 -6.08
CA TYR A 49 0.51 11.40 -5.51
C TYR A 49 -0.45 10.53 -4.67
N THR A 50 -1.74 10.86 -4.66
CA THR A 50 -2.78 10.09 -4.00
C THR A 50 -3.79 9.64 -5.05
N THR A 51 -3.81 8.34 -5.33
CA THR A 51 -4.96 7.73 -5.99
C THR A 51 -6.11 7.64 -4.99
N ALA A 52 -7.35 7.60 -5.47
CA ALA A 52 -8.51 7.33 -4.61
C ALA A 52 -8.33 6.05 -3.77
N ALA A 53 -7.69 5.04 -4.36
CA ALA A 53 -7.24 3.81 -3.72
C ALA A 53 -6.28 4.06 -2.53
N ALA A 54 -5.28 4.93 -2.69
CA ALA A 54 -4.34 5.23 -1.63
C ALA A 54 -4.95 6.11 -0.51
N GLU A 55 -5.98 6.89 -0.82
CA GLU A 55 -6.80 7.61 0.18
C GLU A 55 -7.72 6.67 0.94
N GLU A 56 -8.31 5.69 0.25
CA GLU A 56 -9.13 4.64 0.85
C GLU A 56 -8.29 3.77 1.79
N ALA A 57 -7.12 3.28 1.34
CA ALA A 57 -6.17 2.56 2.18
C ALA A 57 -5.80 3.37 3.43
N ARG A 58 -5.51 4.67 3.27
CA ARG A 58 -5.22 5.58 4.39
C ARG A 58 -6.45 5.77 5.29
N ALA A 59 -7.65 5.93 4.75
CA ALA A 59 -8.90 6.05 5.51
C ALA A 59 -9.15 4.81 6.37
N LEU A 60 -8.87 3.63 5.84
CA LEU A 60 -9.01 2.36 6.55
C LEU A 60 -7.97 2.19 7.66
N CYS A 61 -6.75 2.67 7.44
CA CYS A 61 -5.73 2.75 8.48
C CYS A 61 -6.14 3.72 9.60
N ARG A 62 -6.71 4.87 9.24
CA ARG A 62 -7.24 5.87 10.19
C ARG A 62 -8.43 5.35 10.98
N ALA A 63 -9.28 4.52 10.37
CA ALA A 63 -10.36 3.81 11.04
C ALA A 63 -9.86 2.66 11.94
N GLY A 64 -8.54 2.41 11.99
CA GLY A 64 -7.89 1.43 12.84
C GLY A 64 -7.99 0.00 12.34
N PHE A 65 -7.95 -0.21 11.01
CA PHE A 65 -8.11 -1.52 10.35
C PHE A 65 -9.18 -2.40 11.01
N ARG A 66 -10.26 -1.78 11.49
CA ARG A 66 -11.28 -2.50 12.25
C ARG A 66 -11.88 -3.52 11.31
N ARG A 67 -11.75 -4.78 11.67
CA ARG A 67 -12.36 -5.88 10.93
C ARG A 67 -13.85 -5.60 10.83
N THR A 68 -14.33 -5.31 9.62
CA THR A 68 -15.76 -5.36 9.38
C THR A 68 -16.21 -6.81 9.48
N ALA A 69 -17.48 -7.08 9.74
CA ALA A 69 -17.99 -8.45 9.78
C ALA A 69 -17.79 -9.18 8.43
N ASP A 70 -17.52 -8.42 7.36
CA ASP A 70 -17.31 -8.85 6.00
C ASP A 70 -15.82 -9.07 5.68
N SER A 71 -15.42 -10.34 5.52
CA SER A 71 -14.07 -10.71 5.09
C SER A 71 -13.74 -10.19 3.68
N SER A 72 -14.73 -10.01 2.81
CA SER A 72 -14.56 -9.50 1.44
C SER A 72 -14.04 -8.06 1.44
N HIS A 73 -14.55 -7.23 2.34
CA HIS A 73 -14.09 -5.85 2.47
C HIS A 73 -12.63 -5.78 2.93
N SER A 74 -12.23 -6.67 3.85
CA SER A 74 -10.86 -6.72 4.38
C SER A 74 -9.83 -7.10 3.30
N SER A 75 -10.11 -8.11 2.47
CA SER A 75 -9.23 -8.48 1.35
C SER A 75 -9.03 -7.34 0.36
N LYS A 76 -10.09 -6.62 0.01
CA LYS A 76 -10.02 -5.47 -0.90
C LYS A 76 -9.04 -4.40 -0.39
N VAL A 77 -9.02 -4.13 0.91
CA VAL A 77 -8.06 -3.19 1.50
C VAL A 77 -6.62 -3.61 1.21
N TRP A 78 -6.32 -4.88 1.47
CA TRP A 78 -4.98 -5.42 1.25
C TRP A 78 -4.57 -5.38 -0.23
N TRP A 79 -5.50 -5.77 -1.12
CA TRP A 79 -5.29 -5.72 -2.57
C TRP A 79 -5.02 -4.29 -3.05
N THR A 80 -5.77 -3.31 -2.54
CA THR A 80 -5.56 -1.88 -2.81
C THR A 80 -4.18 -1.44 -2.33
N CYS A 81 -3.78 -1.83 -1.12
CA CYS A 81 -2.45 -1.55 -0.59
C CYS A 81 -1.34 -2.09 -1.50
N ILE A 82 -1.44 -3.35 -1.94
CA ILE A 82 -0.42 -3.97 -2.81
C ILE A 82 -0.42 -3.32 -4.20
N THR A 83 -1.60 -3.06 -4.77
CA THR A 83 -1.72 -2.45 -6.10
C THR A 83 -1.00 -1.10 -6.15
N GLU A 84 -1.20 -0.25 -5.14
CA GLU A 84 -0.53 1.05 -5.06
C GLU A 84 0.94 0.92 -4.70
N TYR A 85 1.28 0.04 -3.77
CA TYR A 85 2.64 -0.20 -3.35
C TYR A 85 3.54 -0.69 -4.50
N THR A 86 3.05 -1.60 -5.34
CA THR A 86 3.85 -2.21 -6.41
C THR A 86 4.15 -1.28 -7.58
N LYS A 87 3.42 -0.16 -7.71
CA LYS A 87 3.70 0.93 -8.67
C LYS A 87 4.89 1.80 -8.23
N LEU A 88 5.23 1.78 -6.94
CA LEU A 88 6.30 2.61 -6.40
C LEU A 88 7.70 2.10 -6.78
N LYS A 89 8.66 3.01 -6.77
CA LYS A 89 10.08 2.74 -7.02
C LYS A 89 10.71 2.15 -5.77
N MET A 90 11.36 1.02 -5.97
CA MET A 90 12.06 0.29 -4.92
C MET A 90 13.55 0.51 -5.05
N SER A 91 14.21 0.94 -3.97
CA SER A 91 15.66 1.14 -3.95
C SER A 91 16.41 -0.19 -3.87
N ASP A 92 15.99 -1.06 -2.97
CA ASP A 92 16.48 -2.44 -2.85
C ASP A 92 15.33 -3.41 -3.19
N PRO A 93 15.38 -4.12 -4.33
CA PRO A 93 14.35 -5.07 -4.72
C PRO A 93 14.13 -6.21 -3.72
N ASP A 94 15.10 -6.53 -2.86
CA ASP A 94 14.98 -7.60 -1.84
C ASP A 94 14.20 -7.15 -0.59
N ASP A 95 13.95 -5.84 -0.45
CA ASP A 95 13.14 -5.28 0.63
C ASP A 95 11.63 -5.26 0.32
N ARG A 96 11.21 -5.85 -0.81
CA ARG A 96 9.82 -5.75 -1.29
C ARG A 96 8.76 -6.21 -0.28
N LEU A 97 9.03 -7.25 0.51
CA LEU A 97 8.12 -7.65 1.58
C LEU A 97 8.37 -6.86 2.88
N ARG A 98 9.62 -6.49 3.16
CA ARG A 98 10.00 -5.74 4.37
C ARG A 98 9.39 -4.33 4.39
N ALA A 99 9.41 -3.64 3.25
CA ALA A 99 8.92 -2.27 3.13
C ALA A 99 7.39 -2.13 3.24
N ILE A 100 6.63 -3.24 3.28
CA ILE A 100 5.19 -3.25 3.57
C ILE A 100 4.84 -4.02 4.86
N GLN A 101 5.83 -4.61 5.53
CA GLN A 101 5.61 -5.50 6.67
C GLN A 101 4.86 -4.84 7.82
N GLY A 102 5.13 -3.56 8.11
CA GLY A 102 4.44 -2.83 9.19
C GLY A 102 2.92 -2.78 8.98
N ILE A 103 2.48 -2.60 7.73
CA ILE A 103 1.05 -2.60 7.37
C ILE A 103 0.47 -4.00 7.58
N ALA A 104 1.16 -5.03 7.09
CA ALA A 104 0.74 -6.42 7.28
C ALA A 104 0.64 -6.78 8.77
N SER A 105 1.61 -6.41 9.60
CA SER A 105 1.59 -6.68 11.04
C SER A 105 0.41 -6.01 11.74
N HIS A 106 0.07 -4.78 11.36
CA HIS A 106 -1.08 -4.07 11.92
C HIS A 106 -2.40 -4.74 11.50
N MET A 107 -2.53 -5.13 10.24
CA MET A 107 -3.71 -5.84 9.72
C MET A 107 -3.88 -7.21 10.38
N GLN A 108 -2.78 -7.97 10.54
CA GLN A 108 -2.78 -9.27 11.22
C GLN A 108 -3.27 -9.17 12.67
N ALA A 109 -2.87 -8.12 13.40
CA ALA A 109 -3.28 -7.88 14.78
C ALA A 109 -4.79 -7.65 14.90
N GLU A 110 -5.39 -6.94 13.95
CA GLU A 110 -6.81 -6.62 13.92
C GLU A 110 -7.68 -7.75 13.34
N TRP A 111 -7.17 -8.50 12.36
CA TRP A 111 -7.97 -9.49 11.64
C TRP A 111 -8.10 -10.84 12.34
N LYS A 112 -7.20 -11.14 13.29
CA LYS A 112 -7.20 -12.28 14.23
C LYS A 112 -7.44 -13.68 13.62
N LYS A 113 -7.51 -13.81 12.30
CA LYS A 113 -7.70 -15.07 11.58
C LYS A 113 -6.73 -15.11 10.39
N GLY A 114 -6.21 -16.32 10.12
CA GLY A 114 -5.27 -16.60 9.04
C GLY A 114 -3.85 -16.11 9.29
N LYS A 115 -2.86 -16.85 8.79
CA LYS A 115 -1.45 -16.42 8.79
C LYS A 115 -1.16 -15.51 7.59
N TYR A 116 -0.29 -14.53 7.79
CA TYR A 116 0.37 -13.82 6.69
C TYR A 116 1.39 -14.73 6.00
N LEU A 117 1.22 -14.92 4.69
CA LEU A 117 2.01 -15.82 3.84
C LEU A 117 2.68 -15.03 2.72
N ALA A 118 3.90 -14.54 2.97
CA ALA A 118 4.76 -13.89 1.97
C ALA A 118 4.03 -12.89 1.06
N GLY A 119 3.17 -12.03 1.62
CA GLY A 119 2.39 -11.06 0.86
C GLY A 119 0.90 -11.37 0.74
N LEU A 120 0.43 -12.54 1.16
CA LEU A 120 -0.97 -13.00 1.05
C LEU A 120 -1.51 -13.42 2.43
N TRP A 121 -2.80 -13.70 2.53
CA TRP A 121 -3.46 -14.20 3.75
C TRP A 121 -3.96 -15.64 3.59
N GLU A 122 -3.69 -16.49 4.58
CA GLU A 122 -4.09 -17.91 4.58
C GLU A 122 -5.61 -18.09 4.42
N ASP A 123 -6.40 -17.25 5.08
CA ASP A 123 -7.87 -17.36 5.06
C ASP A 123 -8.52 -16.99 3.73
N THR A 124 -7.85 -16.15 2.93
CA THR A 124 -8.34 -15.67 1.63
C THR A 124 -7.44 -16.14 0.50
N LEU A 125 -6.60 -17.16 0.74
CA LEU A 125 -5.51 -17.56 -0.14
C LEU A 125 -5.97 -17.83 -1.57
N ALA A 126 -7.13 -18.47 -1.74
CA ALA A 126 -7.68 -18.76 -3.06
C ALA A 126 -7.95 -17.49 -3.89
N GLN A 127 -8.46 -16.42 -3.27
CA GLN A 127 -8.71 -15.14 -3.93
C GLN A 127 -7.42 -14.33 -4.04
N ASP A 128 -6.60 -14.37 -2.99
CA ASP A 128 -5.32 -13.67 -2.91
C ASP A 128 -4.36 -14.14 -4.02
N LEU A 129 -4.41 -15.41 -4.44
CA LEU A 129 -3.62 -15.97 -5.54
C LEU A 129 -4.09 -15.53 -6.94
N CYS A 130 -5.25 -14.88 -7.08
CA CYS A 130 -5.78 -14.43 -8.37
C CYS A 130 -5.14 -13.11 -8.88
N TRP A 131 -4.07 -12.62 -8.24
CA TRP A 131 -3.38 -11.43 -8.71
C TRP A 131 -2.77 -11.65 -10.09
N PHE A 132 -2.70 -10.58 -10.87
CA PHE A 132 -2.03 -10.56 -12.17
C PHE A 132 -1.19 -9.29 -12.33
N SER A 133 -0.19 -9.33 -13.22
CA SER A 133 0.58 -8.14 -13.57
C SER A 133 -0.26 -7.22 -14.45
N SER A 134 -0.36 -5.95 -14.10
CA SER A 134 -1.10 -4.96 -14.90
C SER A 134 -0.48 -4.89 -16.30
N CYS A 135 -1.23 -5.32 -17.31
CA CYS A 135 -0.80 -5.32 -18.72
C CYS A 135 -0.81 -3.92 -19.37
N TRP A 136 -1.40 -2.95 -18.67
CA TRP A 136 -1.47 -1.54 -19.06
C TRP A 136 -0.20 -0.77 -18.64
N GLU A 137 0.63 -1.37 -17.78
CA GLU A 137 1.91 -0.84 -17.34
C GLU A 137 3.05 -1.67 -17.93
N SER A 138 4.24 -1.09 -18.06
CA SER A 138 5.39 -1.81 -18.64
C SER A 138 5.75 -3.02 -17.79
N LEU A 139 5.51 -4.22 -18.35
CA LEU A 139 5.89 -5.48 -17.72
C LEU A 139 7.39 -5.49 -17.44
N ARG A 140 7.75 -5.83 -16.20
CA ARG A 140 9.14 -5.96 -15.78
C ARG A 140 9.53 -7.45 -15.79
N PRO A 141 10.76 -7.78 -16.22
CA PRO A 141 11.23 -9.15 -16.20
C PRO A 141 11.24 -9.69 -14.76
N ARG A 142 10.97 -11.00 -14.62
CA ARG A 142 11.07 -11.66 -13.32
C ARG A 142 12.51 -11.55 -12.79
N PRO A 143 12.72 -11.15 -11.53
CA PRO A 143 14.05 -11.12 -10.92
C PRO A 143 14.73 -12.48 -11.00
N LYS A 144 16.03 -12.49 -11.31
CA LYS A 144 16.83 -13.73 -11.36
C LYS A 144 16.99 -14.36 -9.96
N ASN A 145 17.07 -13.53 -8.93
CA ASN A 145 17.21 -13.98 -7.55
C ASN A 145 15.83 -14.28 -6.96
N ARG A 146 15.67 -15.46 -6.35
CA ARG A 146 14.43 -15.84 -5.65
C ARG A 146 14.33 -15.11 -4.30
N ARG A 147 13.79 -13.89 -4.33
CA ARG A 147 13.51 -13.07 -3.13
C ARG A 147 12.18 -13.39 -2.43
N ALA A 148 11.28 -14.07 -3.12
CA ALA A 148 9.97 -14.48 -2.61
C ALA A 148 9.50 -15.78 -3.29
N PRO A 149 8.56 -16.53 -2.70
CA PRO A 149 7.95 -17.69 -3.35
C PRO A 149 7.30 -17.33 -4.69
N THR A 150 7.31 -18.25 -5.66
CA THR A 150 6.87 -17.98 -7.04
C THR A 150 5.40 -17.61 -7.18
N TRP A 151 4.57 -18.00 -6.20
CA TRP A 151 3.14 -17.69 -6.12
C TRP A 151 2.85 -16.33 -5.46
N SER A 152 3.84 -15.69 -4.85
CA SER A 152 3.69 -14.36 -4.26
C SER A 152 3.82 -13.28 -5.34
N TRP A 153 3.01 -12.23 -5.23
CA TRP A 153 3.16 -11.01 -6.04
C TRP A 153 4.54 -10.37 -5.86
N ALA A 154 5.22 -10.59 -4.73
CA ALA A 154 6.57 -10.07 -4.48
C ALA A 154 7.63 -10.78 -5.34
N SER A 155 7.27 -11.87 -6.03
CA SER A 155 8.16 -12.58 -6.96
C SER A 155 8.35 -11.88 -8.31
N THR A 156 7.63 -10.79 -8.58
CA THR A 156 7.79 -9.93 -9.77
C THR A 156 8.05 -8.48 -9.36
N ASP A 157 8.73 -7.72 -10.22
CA ASP A 157 8.86 -6.27 -10.09
C ASP A 157 7.72 -5.50 -10.74
N SER A 158 6.89 -6.18 -11.54
CA SER A 158 5.74 -5.56 -12.20
C SER A 158 4.72 -5.07 -11.16
N PRO A 159 4.02 -3.97 -11.48
CA PRO A 159 2.77 -3.59 -10.84
C PRO A 159 1.77 -4.73 -10.93
N VAL A 160 1.03 -5.00 -9.85
CA VAL A 160 0.03 -6.08 -9.79
C VAL A 160 -1.34 -5.55 -9.40
N MET A 161 -2.39 -6.29 -9.72
CA MET A 161 -3.77 -6.02 -9.34
C MET A 161 -4.57 -7.33 -9.24
N TRP A 162 -5.83 -7.25 -8.78
CA TRP A 162 -6.80 -8.35 -8.70
C TRP A 162 -8.00 -8.05 -9.59
#